data_AF-A0A813DZR0-F1
#
_entry.id   AF-A0A813DZR0-F1
#
_cell.length_a   1.000
_cell.length_b   1.000
_cell.length_c   1.000
_cell.angle_alpha   90.00
_cell.angle_beta   90.00
_cell.angle_gamma   90.00
#
_symmetry.space_group_name_H-M   'P 1'
#
loop_
_entity.id
_entity.type
_entity.pdbx_description
1 polymer ?
#
loop_
_entity_poly.entity_id
_entity_poly.type
_entity_poly.pdbx_seq_one_letter_code
_entity_poly.pdbx_strand_id
1 'polypeptide(L)'
;AGARAGLRRCAALGFCGQRAGLGGGPDRPRVLDLTRANVARNLPAIRAVRRHSSGCSEAELKEEDIHIRVQELYFGDDAALAAALGSGAPEAPLLVLCSDCIWRGFLHRPLLVTIATALSLARDQDRGEAAALISFQKRSPQNEDYFMQILQREFTCFSVIHVDASEALSRVQWPRQVQEGAGHLDLSENFPFLLLKLRPGAEVPEVLPPEAHEERKPWW
;
A
#
# COMPACT_ATOMS: atom_id res chain seq x y z
N ALA A 1 29.29 -16.88 3.39
CA ALA A 1 28.18 -17.33 4.24
C ALA A 1 27.02 -16.37 4.04
N GLY A 2 26.06 -16.75 3.20
CA GLY A 2 24.99 -15.85 2.72
C GLY A 2 23.84 -15.77 3.71
N ALA A 3 23.47 -14.56 4.09
CA ALA A 3 22.34 -14.28 4.96
C ALA A 3 21.02 -14.60 4.22
N ARG A 4 20.45 -15.78 4.48
CA ARG A 4 19.02 -16.04 4.27
C ARG A 4 18.25 -15.41 5.42
N ALA A 5 18.08 -14.08 5.39
CA ALA A 5 17.14 -13.40 6.27
C ALA A 5 15.72 -13.76 5.77
N GLY A 6 15.14 -14.79 6.38
CA GLY A 6 13.81 -15.26 6.02
C GLY A 6 12.77 -14.18 6.30
N LEU A 7 11.92 -13.90 5.31
CA LEU A 7 10.65 -13.17 5.41
C LEU A 7 9.66 -13.95 6.32
N ARG A 8 10.03 -14.14 7.59
CA ARG A 8 9.31 -15.02 8.52
C ARG A 8 8.09 -14.34 9.12
N ARG A 9 7.92 -13.03 8.98
CA ARG A 9 6.77 -12.25 9.44
C ARG A 9 6.60 -11.05 8.50
N CYS A 10 5.43 -10.89 7.90
CA CYS A 10 5.07 -9.68 7.14
C CYS A 10 3.72 -9.21 7.66
N ALA A 11 3.61 -7.93 8.00
CA ALA A 11 2.33 -7.28 8.26
C ALA A 11 1.88 -6.61 6.95
N ALA A 12 0.68 -6.94 6.48
CA ALA A 12 0.05 -6.25 5.35
C ALA A 12 -0.97 -5.25 5.90
N LEU A 13 -0.76 -3.97 5.64
CA LEU A 13 -1.74 -2.92 5.90
C LEU A 13 -2.40 -2.53 4.58
N GLY A 14 -3.72 -2.72 4.51
CA GLY A 14 -4.54 -2.20 3.42
C GLY A 14 -5.18 -0.89 3.85
N PHE A 15 -4.95 0.18 3.10
CA PHE A 15 -5.56 1.49 3.34
C PHE A 15 -6.81 1.64 2.50
N CYS A 16 -7.92 2.02 3.13
CA CYS A 16 -9.11 2.48 2.44
C CYS A 16 -9.36 3.92 2.90
N GLY A 17 -8.95 4.90 2.09
CA GLY A 17 -9.15 6.30 2.44
C GLY A 17 -10.58 6.76 2.15
N GLN A 18 -11.31 7.24 3.16
CA GLN A 18 -12.31 8.29 2.94
C GLN A 18 -12.75 9.02 4.21
N ARG A 19 -12.43 10.33 4.30
CA ARG A 19 -13.45 11.35 4.56
C ARG A 19 -12.97 12.74 4.13
N ALA A 20 -13.37 13.17 2.93
CA ALA A 20 -13.53 14.58 2.67
C ALA A 20 -14.99 14.93 2.97
N GLY A 21 -15.26 15.51 4.15
CA GLY A 21 -16.39 16.40 4.44
C GLY A 21 -17.85 15.93 4.23
N LEU A 22 -18.12 14.72 3.75
CA LEU A 22 -19.49 14.24 3.54
C LEU A 22 -19.99 13.46 4.76
N GLY A 23 -21.25 13.69 5.12
CA GLY A 23 -21.99 12.97 6.16
C GLY A 23 -21.76 11.46 6.06
N GLY A 24 -21.92 10.75 7.19
CA GLY A 24 -21.71 9.31 7.23
C GLY A 24 -22.67 8.64 6.27
N GLY A 25 -22.21 8.36 5.05
CA GLY A 25 -22.99 7.62 4.08
C GLY A 25 -23.27 6.23 4.66
N PRO A 26 -24.47 5.67 4.45
CA PRO A 26 -24.88 4.38 5.01
C PRO A 26 -23.99 3.18 4.61
N ASP A 27 -23.04 3.35 3.69
CA ASP A 27 -22.19 2.30 3.15
C ASP A 27 -20.84 2.08 3.88
N ARG A 28 -20.49 2.83 4.93
CA ARG A 28 -19.17 2.65 5.59
C ARG A 28 -18.96 1.29 6.25
N PRO A 29 -19.90 0.76 7.07
CA PRO A 29 -19.76 -0.58 7.63
C PRO A 29 -19.58 -1.63 6.51
N ARG A 30 -20.29 -1.43 5.40
CA ARG A 30 -20.23 -2.29 4.22
C ARG A 30 -18.84 -2.30 3.56
N VAL A 31 -18.12 -1.18 3.48
CA VAL A 31 -16.76 -1.14 2.88
C VAL A 31 -15.76 -1.93 3.72
N LEU A 32 -15.78 -1.78 5.04
CA LEU A 32 -14.88 -2.54 5.92
C LEU A 32 -15.20 -4.03 5.87
N ASP A 33 -16.48 -4.41 5.86
CA ASP A 33 -16.89 -5.80 5.79
C ASP A 33 -16.54 -6.44 4.44
N LEU A 34 -16.73 -5.72 3.33
CA LEU A 34 -16.27 -6.16 2.01
C LEU A 34 -14.76 -6.31 1.95
N THR A 35 -14.01 -5.39 2.58
CA THR A 35 -12.55 -5.46 2.66
C THR A 35 -12.11 -6.68 3.46
N ARG A 36 -12.70 -6.92 4.64
CA ARG A 36 -12.44 -8.11 5.46
C ARG A 36 -12.72 -9.40 4.69
N ALA A 37 -13.89 -9.48 4.03
CA ALA A 37 -14.25 -10.62 3.21
C ALA A 37 -13.25 -10.81 2.04
N ASN A 38 -12.80 -9.72 1.41
CA ASN A 38 -11.82 -9.80 0.34
C ASN A 38 -10.46 -10.30 0.84
N VAL A 39 -9.97 -9.79 1.96
CA VAL A 39 -8.72 -10.25 2.56
C VAL A 39 -8.82 -11.73 2.96
N ALA A 40 -9.93 -12.14 3.58
CA ALA A 40 -10.17 -13.53 3.96
C ALA A 40 -10.11 -14.48 2.75
N ARG A 41 -10.69 -14.09 1.61
CA ARG A 41 -10.63 -14.88 0.36
C ARG A 41 -9.22 -15.01 -0.22
N ASN A 42 -8.36 -14.01 -0.01
CA ASN A 42 -6.99 -13.99 -0.55
C ASN A 42 -5.95 -14.61 0.40
N LEU A 43 -6.32 -14.82 1.67
CA LEU A 43 -5.43 -15.38 2.68
C LEU A 43 -4.81 -16.74 2.29
N PRO A 44 -5.53 -17.70 1.67
CA PRO A 44 -4.93 -18.95 1.22
C PRO A 44 -3.79 -18.75 0.21
N ALA A 45 -3.94 -17.82 -0.73
CA ALA A 45 -2.90 -17.51 -1.71
C ALA A 45 -1.67 -16.87 -1.04
N ILE A 46 -1.88 -15.93 -0.11
CA ILE A 46 -0.81 -15.32 0.69
C ILE A 46 -0.04 -16.40 1.48
N ARG A 47 -0.77 -17.34 2.10
CA ARG A 47 -0.18 -18.49 2.81
C ARG A 47 0.65 -19.36 1.88
N ALA A 48 0.13 -19.69 0.69
CA ALA A 48 0.81 -20.53 -0.29
C ALA A 48 2.13 -19.90 -0.77
N VAL A 49 2.11 -18.60 -1.10
CA VAL A 49 3.32 -17.87 -1.52
C VAL A 49 4.35 -17.84 -0.38
N ARG A 50 3.93 -17.59 0.85
CA ARG A 50 4.86 -17.55 2.00
C ARG A 50 5.52 -18.89 2.26
N ARG A 51 4.77 -20.00 2.16
CA ARG A 51 5.33 -21.37 2.26
C ARG A 51 6.40 -21.61 1.20
N HIS A 52 6.12 -21.21 -0.04
CA HIS A 52 7.05 -21.39 -1.14
C HIS A 52 8.34 -20.56 -0.96
N SER A 53 8.21 -19.30 -0.53
CA SER A 53 9.33 -18.38 -0.39
C SER A 53 10.19 -18.60 0.86
N SER A 54 9.62 -19.11 1.96
CA SER A 54 10.37 -19.32 3.20
C SER A 54 11.11 -20.66 3.26
N GLY A 55 10.82 -21.57 2.33
CA GLY A 55 11.32 -22.95 2.39
C GLY A 55 10.91 -23.70 3.66
N CYS A 56 9.92 -23.18 4.40
CA CYS A 56 9.41 -23.82 5.61
C CYS A 56 8.55 -25.01 5.23
N SER A 57 8.71 -26.11 5.97
CA SER A 57 7.85 -27.28 5.82
C SER A 57 6.42 -26.95 6.24
N GLU A 58 5.44 -27.70 5.72
CA GLU A 58 4.01 -27.49 6.00
C GLU A 58 3.67 -27.57 7.49
N ALA A 59 4.51 -28.22 8.29
CA ALA A 59 4.38 -28.36 9.74
C ALA A 59 4.84 -27.12 10.56
N GLU A 60 5.61 -26.20 9.97
CA GLU A 60 6.26 -25.10 10.70
C GLU A 60 5.50 -23.76 10.66
N LEU A 61 4.67 -23.53 9.65
CA LEU A 61 3.80 -22.36 9.59
C LEU A 61 2.45 -22.71 10.23
N LYS A 62 2.32 -22.44 11.52
CA LYS A 62 1.04 -22.60 12.21
C LYS A 62 0.05 -21.58 11.68
N GLU A 63 -1.23 -21.94 11.66
CA GLU A 63 -2.30 -21.06 11.17
C GLU A 63 -2.34 -19.71 11.92
N GLU A 64 -1.83 -19.73 13.14
CA GLU A 64 -1.69 -18.62 14.08
C GLU A 64 -0.63 -17.58 13.65
N ASP A 65 0.28 -17.90 12.72
CA ASP A 65 1.43 -17.04 12.36
C ASP A 65 1.08 -15.89 11.38
N ILE A 66 -0.18 -15.81 10.93
CA ILE A 66 -0.66 -14.72 10.07
C ILE A 66 -1.81 -14.00 10.76
N HIS A 67 -1.48 -12.88 11.40
CA HIS A 67 -2.46 -11.97 11.98
C HIS A 67 -2.90 -10.95 10.94
N ILE A 68 -4.17 -11.02 10.54
CA ILE A 68 -4.79 -10.02 9.66
C ILE A 68 -5.61 -9.08 10.53
N ARG A 69 -5.42 -7.78 10.33
CA ARG A 69 -6.25 -6.73 10.91
C ARG A 69 -6.72 -5.82 9.79
N VAL A 70 -8.00 -5.48 9.83
CA VAL A 70 -8.60 -4.51 8.91
C VAL A 70 -9.08 -3.34 9.73
N GLN A 71 -8.47 -2.18 9.49
CA GLN A 71 -8.78 -0.93 10.15
C GLN A 71 -8.87 0.19 9.13
N GLU A 72 -9.69 1.18 9.46
CA GLU A 72 -9.74 2.44 8.72
C GLU A 72 -8.59 3.33 9.19
N LEU A 73 -7.90 3.95 8.24
CA LEU A 73 -6.81 4.89 8.49
C LEU A 73 -6.90 6.05 7.49
N TYR A 74 -6.71 7.26 8.00
CA TYR A 74 -6.63 8.45 7.16
C TYR A 74 -5.20 8.71 6.75
N PHE A 75 -5.01 9.16 5.51
CA PHE A 75 -3.69 9.59 5.07
C PHE A 75 -3.27 10.85 5.82
N GLY A 76 -2.05 10.83 6.36
CA GLY A 76 -1.49 11.89 7.21
C GLY A 76 -1.86 11.78 8.70
N ASP A 77 -2.60 10.76 9.12
CA ASP A 77 -2.84 10.49 10.54
C ASP A 77 -1.72 9.61 11.12
N ASP A 78 -0.60 10.26 11.46
CA ASP A 78 0.60 9.59 11.95
C ASP A 78 0.39 8.86 13.27
N ALA A 79 -0.49 9.37 14.15
CA ALA A 79 -0.80 8.75 15.42
C ALA A 79 -1.57 7.44 15.23
N ALA A 80 -2.60 7.44 14.38
CA ALA A 80 -3.36 6.24 14.06
C ALA A 80 -2.49 5.21 13.30
N LEU A 81 -1.61 5.68 12.41
CA LEU A 81 -0.64 4.82 11.71
C LEU A 81 0.34 4.17 12.68
N ALA A 82 0.93 4.93 13.60
CA ALA A 82 1.87 4.41 14.60
C ALA A 82 1.19 3.36 15.50
N ALA A 83 -0.05 3.62 15.94
CA ALA A 83 -0.83 2.66 16.70
C ALA A 83 -1.10 1.36 15.90
N ALA A 84 -1.42 1.48 14.60
CA ALA A 84 -1.62 0.34 13.72
C ALA A 84 -0.36 -0.54 13.63
N LEU A 85 0.79 0.08 13.37
CA LEU A 85 2.08 -0.59 13.18
C LEU A 85 2.63 -1.18 14.48
N GLY A 86 2.48 -0.48 15.61
CA GLY A 86 2.93 -0.92 16.93
C GLY A 86 2.17 -2.16 17.43
N SER A 87 1.00 -2.44 16.86
CA SER A 87 0.19 -3.59 17.21
C SER A 87 0.57 -4.90 16.49
N GLY A 88 1.54 -4.83 15.55
CA GLY A 88 2.09 -5.96 14.80
C GLY A 88 3.38 -6.54 15.40
N ALA A 89 4.02 -7.47 14.67
CA ALA A 89 5.31 -8.03 15.07
C ALA A 89 6.44 -6.98 14.88
N PRO A 90 7.12 -6.54 15.95
CA PRO A 90 8.04 -5.40 15.91
C PRO A 90 9.38 -5.67 15.21
N GLU A 91 9.68 -6.92 14.86
CA GLU A 91 10.94 -7.33 14.18
C GLU A 91 10.70 -7.78 12.72
N ALA A 92 9.49 -7.57 12.21
CA ALA A 92 9.06 -8.09 10.93
C ALA A 92 9.25 -7.05 9.80
N PRO A 93 9.81 -7.44 8.63
CA PRO A 93 9.85 -6.58 7.46
C PRO A 93 8.48 -5.98 7.13
N LEU A 94 8.47 -4.70 6.76
CA LEU A 94 7.26 -3.97 6.44
C LEU A 94 7.08 -3.85 4.92
N LEU A 95 5.91 -4.26 4.44
CA LEU A 95 5.47 -3.99 3.08
C LEU A 95 4.14 -3.24 3.13
N VAL A 96 4.16 -1.99 2.66
CA VAL A 96 2.94 -1.20 2.45
C VAL A 96 2.42 -1.47 1.04
N LEU A 97 1.14 -1.82 0.91
CA LEU A 97 0.50 -2.04 -0.38
C LEU A 97 -0.54 -0.94 -0.64
N CYS A 98 -0.34 -0.16 -1.70
CA CYS A 98 -1.27 0.87 -2.12
C CYS A 98 -1.86 0.49 -3.48
N SER A 99 -3.18 0.32 -3.56
CA SER A 99 -3.87 -0.04 -4.79
C SER A 99 -4.84 1.07 -5.18
N ASP A 100 -4.70 1.62 -6.38
CA ASP A 100 -5.54 2.68 -6.96
C ASP A 100 -5.71 3.89 -6.03
N CYS A 101 -4.63 4.31 -5.35
CA CYS A 101 -4.67 5.39 -4.35
C CYS A 101 -4.38 6.79 -4.91
N ILE A 102 -4.00 6.91 -6.20
CA ILE A 102 -3.55 8.18 -6.80
C ILE A 102 -4.60 8.88 -7.67
N TRP A 103 -5.84 8.44 -7.63
CA TRP A 103 -6.94 8.98 -8.45
C TRP A 103 -7.40 10.40 -8.04
N ARG A 104 -7.06 10.88 -6.83
CA ARG A 104 -7.35 12.26 -6.38
C ARG A 104 -6.07 13.01 -6.06
N GLY A 105 -5.78 14.07 -6.82
CA GLY A 105 -4.65 14.97 -6.62
C GLY A 105 -4.40 15.41 -5.17
N PHE A 106 -5.46 15.76 -4.45
CA PHE A 106 -5.32 16.27 -3.09
C PHE A 106 -4.92 15.23 -2.04
N LEU A 107 -5.05 13.93 -2.36
CA LEU A 107 -4.65 12.84 -1.48
C LEU A 107 -3.19 12.44 -1.69
N HIS A 108 -2.52 12.93 -2.74
CA HIS A 108 -1.16 12.52 -3.09
C HIS A 108 -0.14 12.83 -2.00
N ARG A 109 -0.08 14.08 -1.52
CA ARG A 109 0.85 14.46 -0.44
C ARG A 109 0.54 13.70 0.86
N PRO A 110 -0.70 13.69 1.38
CA PRO A 110 -1.02 12.88 2.56
C PRO A 110 -0.64 11.40 2.42
N LEU A 111 -0.88 10.79 1.24
CA LEU A 111 -0.49 9.41 0.97
C LEU A 111 1.03 9.22 1.07
N LEU A 112 1.80 10.07 0.42
CA LEU A 112 3.27 9.99 0.42
C LEU A 112 3.87 10.21 1.82
N VAL A 113 3.29 11.11 2.62
CA VAL A 113 3.63 11.28 4.05
C VAL A 113 3.37 10.01 4.81
N THR A 114 2.16 9.45 4.69
CA THR A 114 1.78 8.21 5.39
C THR A 114 2.76 7.09 5.07
N ILE A 115 3.16 6.96 3.80
CA ILE A 115 4.16 5.98 3.38
C ILE A 115 5.53 6.30 4.01
N ALA A 116 5.99 7.55 3.94
CA ALA A 116 7.28 7.96 4.48
C ALA A 116 7.36 7.71 5.99
N THR A 117 6.32 8.12 6.73
CA THR A 117 6.18 7.87 8.18
C THR A 117 6.19 6.38 8.47
N ALA A 118 5.40 5.57 7.75
CA ALA A 118 5.36 4.12 7.97
C ALA A 118 6.74 3.46 7.79
N LEU A 119 7.47 3.84 6.75
CA LEU A 119 8.81 3.32 6.47
C LEU A 119 9.84 3.83 7.48
N SER A 120 9.72 5.07 7.97
CA SER A 120 10.63 5.60 9.00
C SER A 120 10.41 4.89 10.32
N LEU A 121 9.15 4.73 10.75
CA LEU A 121 8.80 3.99 11.96
C LEU A 121 9.32 2.54 11.91
N ALA A 122 9.26 1.89 10.74
CA ALA A 122 9.82 0.56 10.58
C ALA A 122 11.35 0.53 10.70
N ARG A 123 12.03 1.53 10.14
CA ARG A 123 13.49 1.70 10.28
C ARG A 123 13.89 1.95 11.74
N ASP A 124 13.18 2.84 12.43
CA ASP A 124 13.49 3.22 13.82
C ASP A 124 13.23 2.07 14.80
N GLN A 125 12.36 1.12 14.42
CA GLN A 125 12.08 -0.12 15.16
C GLN A 125 13.00 -1.28 14.77
N ASP A 126 14.00 -1.07 13.91
CA ASP A 126 14.92 -2.09 13.39
C ASP A 126 14.20 -3.33 12.80
N ARG A 127 13.11 -3.09 12.06
CA ARG A 127 12.26 -4.15 11.45
C ARG A 127 12.91 -4.90 10.28
N GLY A 128 14.18 -4.64 9.97
CA GLY A 128 14.82 -5.07 8.73
C GLY A 128 14.35 -4.25 7.54
N GLU A 129 14.05 -4.92 6.41
CA GLU A 129 13.65 -4.23 5.18
C GLU A 129 12.23 -3.64 5.27
N ALA A 130 12.10 -2.37 4.84
CA ALA A 130 10.82 -1.70 4.72
C ALA A 130 10.66 -1.12 3.30
N ALA A 131 9.51 -1.38 2.67
CA ALA A 131 9.20 -0.85 1.36
C ALA A 131 7.69 -0.61 1.18
N ALA A 132 7.34 0.21 0.20
CA ALA A 132 5.96 0.38 -0.25
C ALA A 132 5.84 0.02 -1.73
N LEU A 133 4.82 -0.76 -2.08
CA LEU A 133 4.47 -1.06 -3.46
C LEU A 133 3.17 -0.35 -3.80
N ILE A 134 3.24 0.58 -4.73
CA ILE A 134 2.09 1.33 -5.24
C ILE A 134 1.72 0.77 -6.60
N SER A 135 0.48 0.33 -6.74
CA SER A 135 -0.16 0.03 -8.02
C SER A 135 -1.32 0.99 -8.23
N PHE A 136 -1.53 1.43 -9.46
CA PHE A 136 -2.67 2.23 -9.85
C PHE A 136 -3.08 1.93 -11.28
N GLN A 137 -4.36 2.15 -11.60
CA GLN A 137 -4.80 2.08 -12.98
C GLN A 137 -4.57 3.43 -13.65
N LYS A 138 -3.95 3.43 -14.84
CA LYS A 138 -3.89 4.64 -15.66
C LYS A 138 -5.28 5.04 -16.12
N ARG A 139 -5.78 6.16 -15.62
CA ARG A 139 -7.13 6.69 -15.95
C ARG A 139 -7.08 8.19 -16.24
N SER A 140 -6.13 8.91 -15.65
CA SER A 140 -6.03 10.36 -15.74
C SER A 140 -4.55 10.73 -15.74
N PRO A 141 -3.96 10.94 -16.93
CA PRO A 141 -2.57 11.34 -17.07
C PRO A 141 -2.21 12.55 -16.19
N GLN A 142 -3.14 13.49 -16.03
CA GLN A 142 -2.92 14.69 -15.20
C GLN A 142 -2.70 14.37 -13.71
N ASN A 143 -3.49 13.44 -13.14
CA ASN A 143 -3.29 13.03 -11.75
C ASN A 143 -2.00 12.21 -11.60
N GLU A 144 -1.70 11.37 -12.58
CA GLU A 144 -0.50 10.53 -12.58
C GLU A 144 0.77 11.39 -12.68
N ASP A 145 0.82 12.33 -13.61
CA ASP A 145 1.91 13.29 -13.78
C ASP A 145 2.09 14.16 -12.55
N TYR A 146 0.98 14.63 -11.96
CA TYR A 146 1.03 15.42 -10.73
C TYR A 146 1.56 14.62 -9.54
N PHE A 147 1.13 13.37 -9.39
CA PHE A 147 1.65 12.46 -8.37
C PHE A 147 3.16 12.25 -8.54
N MET A 148 3.61 11.97 -9.77
CA MET A 148 5.02 11.77 -10.08
C MET A 148 5.85 13.02 -9.85
N GLN A 149 5.31 14.21 -10.16
CA GLN A 149 5.95 15.49 -9.89
C GLN A 149 6.17 15.69 -8.38
N ILE A 150 5.15 15.47 -7.55
CA ILE A 150 5.26 15.55 -6.08
C ILE A 150 6.29 14.54 -5.58
N LEU A 151 6.19 13.28 -6.02
CA LEU A 151 7.07 12.20 -5.60
C LEU A 151 8.54 12.52 -5.91
N GLN A 152 8.84 13.06 -7.10
CA GLN A 152 10.21 13.33 -7.52
C GLN A 152 10.79 14.63 -6.95
N ARG A 153 9.96 15.67 -6.77
CA ARG A 153 10.45 17.01 -6.39
C ARG A 153 10.35 17.29 -4.89
N GLU A 154 9.31 16.79 -4.25
CA GLU A 154 9.03 17.09 -2.84
C GLU A 154 9.44 15.92 -1.93
N PHE A 155 9.22 14.68 -2.36
CA PHE A 155 9.55 13.48 -1.57
C PHE A 155 10.87 12.83 -2.01
N THR A 156 11.93 13.63 -2.05
CA THR A 156 13.29 13.19 -2.43
C THR A 156 13.91 12.17 -1.46
N CYS A 157 13.26 11.94 -0.31
CA CYS A 157 13.61 10.90 0.66
C CYS A 157 13.41 9.47 0.11
N PHE A 158 12.66 9.29 -0.97
CA PHE A 158 12.43 7.98 -1.57
C PHE A 158 13.44 7.62 -2.68
N SER A 159 13.80 6.34 -2.72
CA SER A 159 14.24 5.65 -3.92
C SER A 159 13.00 5.06 -4.61
N VAL A 160 12.80 5.41 -5.88
CA VAL A 160 11.64 4.99 -6.68
C VAL A 160 12.12 4.01 -7.75
N ILE A 161 11.53 2.82 -7.78
CA ILE A 161 11.88 1.77 -8.74
C ILE A 161 10.61 1.36 -9.48
N HIS A 162 10.64 1.43 -10.81
CA HIS A 162 9.58 0.86 -11.64
C HIS A 162 9.69 -0.66 -11.63
N VAL A 163 8.60 -1.33 -11.27
CA VAL A 163 8.55 -2.80 -11.23
C VAL A 163 7.85 -3.29 -12.48
N ASP A 164 8.56 -4.11 -13.27
CA ASP A 164 7.94 -4.90 -14.31
C ASP A 164 7.18 -6.07 -13.66
N ALA A 165 5.86 -5.95 -13.66
CA ALA A 165 4.96 -6.97 -13.10
C ALA A 165 4.30 -7.82 -14.19
N SER A 166 4.73 -7.73 -15.46
CA SER A 166 4.06 -8.37 -16.60
C SER A 166 3.84 -9.87 -16.40
N GLU A 167 4.86 -10.59 -15.91
CA GLU A 167 4.77 -12.01 -15.61
C GLU A 167 3.74 -12.29 -14.50
N ALA A 168 3.76 -11.51 -13.41
CA ALA A 168 2.82 -11.68 -12.31
C ALA A 168 1.38 -11.37 -12.74
N LEU A 169 1.16 -10.30 -13.49
CA LEU A 169 -0.14 -9.87 -14.00
C LEU A 169 -0.75 -10.91 -14.96
N SER A 170 0.08 -11.60 -15.74
CA SER A 170 -0.37 -12.68 -16.63
C SER A 170 -0.96 -13.89 -15.89
N ARG A 171 -0.61 -14.06 -14.61
CA ARG A 171 -1.09 -15.15 -13.74
C ARG A 171 -2.33 -14.76 -12.93
N VAL A 172 -2.71 -13.48 -12.93
CA VAL A 172 -3.88 -13.01 -12.19
C VAL A 172 -5.15 -13.45 -12.93
N GLN A 173 -6.08 -14.06 -12.20
CA GLN A 173 -7.41 -14.34 -12.70
C GLN A 173 -8.25 -13.06 -12.65
N TRP A 174 -8.21 -12.30 -13.73
CA TRP A 174 -8.94 -11.05 -13.86
C TRP A 174 -10.46 -11.28 -13.93
N PRO A 175 -11.29 -10.37 -13.38
CA PRO A 175 -12.73 -10.40 -13.60
C PRO A 175 -13.04 -10.37 -15.10
N ARG A 176 -14.14 -11.03 -15.50
CA ARG A 176 -14.55 -11.14 -16.91
C ARG A 176 -14.59 -9.78 -17.62
N GLN A 177 -15.06 -8.73 -16.93
CA GLN A 177 -15.11 -7.36 -17.47
C GLN A 177 -13.71 -6.83 -17.83
N VAL A 178 -12.71 -7.13 -17.00
CA VAL A 178 -11.32 -6.76 -17.28
C VAL A 178 -10.79 -7.62 -18.41
N GLN A 179 -11.06 -8.92 -18.46
CA GLN A 179 -10.61 -9.79 -19.56
C GLN A 179 -11.21 -9.38 -20.92
N GLU A 180 -12.50 -9.05 -20.96
CA GLU A 180 -13.21 -8.61 -22.16
C GLU A 180 -12.71 -7.23 -22.65
N GLY A 181 -12.38 -6.32 -21.73
CA GLY A 181 -11.74 -5.04 -22.06
C GLY A 181 -10.24 -5.15 -22.36
N ALA A 182 -9.54 -6.10 -21.72
CA ALA A 182 -8.09 -6.25 -21.76
C ALA A 182 -7.57 -7.13 -22.88
N GLY A 183 -8.43 -7.77 -23.68
CA GLY A 183 -8.03 -8.39 -24.95
C GLY A 183 -7.27 -7.43 -25.89
N HIS A 184 -7.32 -6.12 -25.62
CA HIS A 184 -6.58 -5.06 -26.31
C HIS A 184 -5.68 -4.20 -25.40
N LEU A 185 -5.61 -4.48 -24.08
CA LEU A 185 -4.85 -3.66 -23.13
C LEU A 185 -3.56 -4.38 -22.71
N ASP A 186 -2.43 -3.71 -22.87
CA ASP A 186 -1.21 -4.10 -22.17
C ASP A 186 -1.39 -3.83 -20.67
N LEU A 187 -1.60 -4.90 -19.90
CA LEU A 187 -1.84 -4.80 -18.46
C LEU A 187 -0.69 -4.14 -17.72
N SER A 188 0.55 -4.34 -18.16
CA SER A 188 1.73 -3.76 -17.50
C SER A 188 1.80 -2.24 -17.71
N GLU A 189 1.37 -1.77 -18.89
CA GLU A 189 1.29 -0.34 -19.19
C GLU A 189 0.12 0.33 -18.47
N ASN A 190 -0.99 -0.39 -18.29
CA ASN A 190 -2.22 0.14 -17.69
C ASN A 190 -2.24 0.06 -16.17
N PHE A 191 -1.47 -0.86 -15.58
CA PHE A 191 -1.34 -1.04 -14.13
C PHE A 191 0.12 -0.93 -13.70
N PRO A 192 0.75 0.25 -13.79
CA PRO A 192 2.12 0.45 -13.35
C PRO A 192 2.30 0.12 -11.86
N PHE A 193 3.47 -0.43 -11.55
CA PHE A 193 3.92 -0.69 -10.18
C PHE A 193 5.16 0.15 -9.86
N LEU A 194 5.10 0.86 -8.73
CA LEU A 194 6.20 1.64 -8.18
C LEU A 194 6.59 1.07 -6.83
N LEU A 195 7.85 0.67 -6.69
CA LEU A 195 8.44 0.30 -5.42
C LEU A 195 9.16 1.51 -4.82
N LEU A 196 8.73 1.92 -3.64
CA LEU A 196 9.32 3.00 -2.86
C LEU A 196 10.10 2.43 -1.67
N LYS A 197 11.33 2.90 -1.49
CA LYS A 197 12.15 2.64 -0.29
C LYS A 197 12.65 3.97 0.26
N LEU A 198 12.76 4.11 1.58
CA LEU A 198 13.46 5.27 2.15
C LEU A 198 14.96 5.16 1.85
N ARG A 199 15.56 6.29 1.47
CA ARG A 199 17.01 6.38 1.33
C ARG A 199 17.68 6.32 2.71
N PRO A 200 18.88 5.73 2.82
CA PRO A 200 19.65 5.74 4.07
C PRO A 200 19.86 7.18 4.57
N GLY A 201 19.57 7.43 5.86
CA GLY A 201 19.74 8.73 6.49
C GLY A 201 18.76 9.82 6.04
N ALA A 202 17.79 9.52 5.16
CA ALA A 202 16.81 10.52 4.76
C ALA A 202 15.81 10.82 5.88
N GLU A 203 15.54 12.11 6.05
CA GLU A 203 14.47 12.63 6.89
C GLU A 203 13.14 12.59 6.13
N VAL A 204 12.06 12.32 6.85
CA VAL A 204 10.70 12.39 6.30
C VAL A 204 10.31 13.86 6.22
N PRO A 205 9.87 14.38 5.06
CA PRO A 205 9.38 15.74 4.98
C PRO A 205 8.22 15.95 5.96
N GLU A 206 8.33 16.95 6.84
CA GLU A 206 7.17 17.43 7.58
C GLU A 206 6.20 18.05 6.58
N VAL A 207 5.04 17.43 6.41
CA VAL A 207 3.98 18.04 5.62
C VAL A 207 3.21 18.97 6.53
N LEU A 208 3.32 20.26 6.22
CA LEU A 208 2.42 21.26 6.74
C LEU A 208 0.99 20.74 6.57
N PRO A 209 0.15 20.80 7.62
CA PRO A 209 -1.24 20.38 7.50
C PRO A 209 -1.81 21.01 6.24
N PRO A 210 -2.58 20.26 5.43
CA PRO A 210 -3.07 20.76 4.15
C PRO A 210 -3.62 22.15 4.44
N GLU A 211 -3.00 23.18 3.83
CA GLU A 211 -3.47 24.56 3.96
C GLU A 211 -4.97 24.46 3.89
N ALA A 212 -5.68 24.91 4.94
CA ALA A 212 -7.11 24.75 5.04
C ALA A 212 -7.67 25.28 3.73
N HIS A 213 -7.94 24.38 2.79
CA HIS A 213 -8.42 24.74 1.47
C HIS A 213 -9.88 25.04 1.76
N GLU A 214 -10.10 26.23 2.30
CA GLU A 214 -11.35 26.94 2.27
C GLU A 214 -11.90 26.71 0.86
N GLU A 215 -13.08 26.09 0.82
CA GLU A 215 -13.88 25.96 -0.39
C GLU A 215 -13.34 25.01 -1.48
N ARG A 216 -13.33 23.70 -1.20
CA ARG A 216 -13.47 22.72 -2.29
C ARG A 216 -14.92 22.30 -2.43
N LYS A 217 -15.54 22.75 -3.53
CA LYS A 217 -16.88 22.37 -3.99
C LYS A 217 -17.13 20.87 -3.79
N PRO A 218 -18.35 20.44 -3.43
CA PRO A 218 -18.70 19.03 -3.46
C PRO A 218 -18.69 18.57 -4.92
N TRP A 219 -17.64 17.88 -5.34
CA TRP A 219 -17.56 17.23 -6.64
C TRP A 219 -18.29 15.89 -6.54
N TRP A 220 -19.58 15.92 -6.85
CA TRP A 220 -20.36 14.76 -7.32
C TRP A 220 -20.47 14.83 -8.84
#